data_AF-A0A349B712-F1
#
_entry.id   AF-A0A349B712-F1
#
_cell.length_a   1.000
_cell.length_b   1.000
_cell.length_c   1.000
_cell.angle_alpha   90.00
_cell.angle_beta   90.00
_cell.angle_gamma   90.00
#
_symmetry.space_group_name_H-M   'P 1'
#
loop_
_entity.id
_entity.type
_entity.pdbx_description
1 polymer ?
#
loop_
_entity_poly.entity_id
_entity_poly.type
_entity_poly.pdbx_seq_one_letter_code
_entity_poly.pdbx_strand_id
1 'polypeptide(L)'
;YLLDPAESSYRLADLLQRYALLELPEDGTAPEGQLDLGADESTPLSLLTARVALGTRKLAVPLLEAIDAQGLRWLNDELETPLVRVLAKMEDVGVRVDTEVLTRLKDRLTTEAEELREAITADAGHPFNVNSTKQMREVLFDELGLTPQKKTKTGYSTDAQTLEKMKGEHPIIDHILAYREVEKLRSTYG
;
A
#
# COMPACT_ATOMS: atom_id res chain seq x y z
N TYR A 1 -3.65 -13.69 13.59
CA TYR A 1 -2.28 -13.16 13.66
C TYR A 1 -1.35 -14.07 14.46
N LEU A 2 -1.46 -14.18 15.79
CA LEU A 2 -0.50 -14.99 16.59
C LEU A 2 -0.31 -16.45 16.13
N LEU A 3 -1.39 -17.10 15.69
CA LEU A 3 -1.37 -18.49 15.22
C LEU A 3 -0.73 -18.69 13.84
N ASP A 4 -0.77 -17.67 12.98
CA ASP A 4 -0.27 -17.71 11.61
C ASP A 4 0.10 -16.29 11.15
N PRO A 5 1.30 -15.78 11.50
CA PRO A 5 1.69 -14.41 11.20
C PRO A 5 1.98 -14.15 9.73
N ALA A 6 2.16 -15.20 8.92
CA ALA A 6 2.48 -15.10 7.49
C ALA A 6 1.25 -14.76 6.64
N GLU A 7 0.05 -14.86 7.21
CA GLU A 7 -1.20 -14.57 6.54
C GLU A 7 -1.38 -13.05 6.35
N SER A 8 -1.74 -12.64 5.14
CA SER A 8 -1.84 -11.22 4.74
C SER A 8 -3.14 -10.55 5.15
N SER A 9 -4.16 -11.33 5.55
CA SER A 9 -5.49 -10.85 5.91
C SER A 9 -6.16 -11.81 6.89
N TYR A 10 -6.93 -11.28 7.84
CA TYR A 10 -7.63 -12.05 8.87
C TYR A 10 -9.13 -11.76 8.84
N ARG A 11 -9.80 -12.13 7.74
CA ARG A 11 -11.24 -11.88 7.61
C ARG A 11 -12.03 -12.82 8.52
N LEU A 12 -13.10 -12.30 9.12
CA LEU A 12 -13.92 -13.07 10.04
C LEU A 12 -14.50 -14.35 9.41
N ALA A 13 -14.94 -14.29 8.14
CA ALA A 13 -15.50 -15.45 7.43
C ALA A 13 -14.47 -16.58 7.29
N ASP A 14 -13.25 -16.25 6.86
CA ASP A 14 -12.16 -17.20 6.68
C ASP A 14 -11.76 -17.84 8.01
N LEU A 15 -11.66 -17.04 9.07
CA LEU A 15 -11.34 -17.52 10.42
C LEU A 15 -12.44 -18.42 11.00
N LEU A 16 -13.71 -18.09 10.77
CA LEU A 16 -14.85 -18.92 11.20
C LEU A 16 -14.84 -20.27 10.52
N GLN A 17 -14.58 -20.31 9.21
CA GLN A 17 -14.51 -21.56 8.47
C GLN A 17 -13.32 -22.40 8.95
N ARG A 18 -12.14 -21.77 9.14
CA ARG A 18 -10.90 -22.45 9.53
C ARG A 18 -10.91 -23.00 10.95
N TYR A 19 -11.41 -22.23 11.92
CA TYR A 19 -11.29 -22.57 13.35
C TYR A 19 -12.60 -23.01 14.01
N ALA A 20 -13.75 -22.55 13.51
CA ALA A 20 -15.06 -22.89 14.08
C ALA A 20 -15.89 -23.84 13.20
N LEU A 21 -15.44 -24.13 11.97
CA LEU A 21 -16.20 -24.88 10.95
C LEU A 21 -17.60 -24.29 10.73
N LEU A 22 -17.70 -22.96 10.81
CA LEU A 22 -18.92 -22.20 10.60
C LEU A 22 -18.75 -21.25 9.42
N GLU A 23 -19.84 -20.99 8.72
CA GLU A 23 -19.86 -20.03 7.61
C GLU A 23 -20.86 -18.92 7.92
N LEU A 24 -20.50 -17.69 7.54
CA LEU A 24 -21.46 -16.60 7.56
C LEU A 24 -22.36 -16.74 6.33
N PRO A 25 -23.68 -16.55 6.46
CA PRO A 25 -24.56 -16.54 5.30
C PRO A 25 -24.09 -15.50 4.29
N GLU A 26 -24.10 -15.85 3.00
CA GLU A 26 -23.85 -14.89 1.95
C GLU A 26 -24.93 -13.81 2.00
N ASP A 27 -24.48 -12.55 2.06
CA ASP A 27 -25.37 -11.43 1.84
C ASP A 27 -25.70 -11.45 0.35
N GLY A 28 -26.97 -11.61 0.00
CA GLY A 28 -27.46 -11.83 -1.37
C GLY A 28 -27.22 -10.68 -2.36
N THR A 29 -26.19 -9.87 -2.16
CA THR A 29 -25.68 -8.93 -3.15
C THR A 29 -25.07 -9.72 -4.30
N ALA A 30 -25.71 -9.65 -5.48
CA ALA A 30 -25.14 -10.19 -6.69
C ALA A 30 -23.71 -9.64 -6.90
N PRO A 31 -22.75 -10.46 -7.36
CA PRO A 31 -21.41 -9.98 -7.65
C PRO A 31 -21.45 -8.84 -8.69
N GLU A 32 -20.51 -7.89 -8.57
CA GLU A 32 -20.43 -6.72 -9.46
C GLU A 32 -20.51 -7.15 -10.95
N GLY A 33 -21.53 -6.65 -11.65
CA GLY A 33 -21.73 -6.88 -13.08
C GLY A 33 -22.85 -7.87 -13.45
N GLN A 34 -23.54 -8.47 -12.49
CA GLN A 34 -24.70 -9.33 -12.74
C GLN A 34 -26.02 -8.63 -12.40
N LEU A 35 -27.00 -8.71 -13.31
CA LEU A 35 -28.35 -8.17 -13.12
C LEU A 35 -29.05 -8.93 -11.98
N ASP A 36 -29.26 -8.24 -10.86
CA ASP A 36 -30.06 -8.70 -9.75
C ASP A 36 -31.56 -8.57 -10.11
N LEU A 37 -32.23 -9.71 -10.27
CA LEU A 37 -33.68 -9.79 -10.55
C LEU A 37 -34.52 -9.85 -9.25
N GLY A 38 -33.88 -9.77 -8.08
CA GLY A 38 -34.49 -9.75 -6.75
C GLY A 38 -34.28 -8.42 -6.05
N ALA A 39 -34.78 -7.33 -6.63
CA ALA A 39 -34.74 -6.04 -5.97
C ALA A 39 -35.49 -6.06 -4.62
N ASP A 40 -34.83 -5.48 -3.60
CA ASP A 40 -35.36 -4.97 -2.32
C ASP A 40 -35.32 -5.80 -1.02
N GLU A 41 -34.42 -6.79 -0.87
CA GLU A 41 -34.02 -7.23 0.48
C GLU A 41 -32.51 -7.10 0.70
N SER A 42 -32.01 -5.85 0.68
CA SER A 42 -30.72 -5.57 1.30
C SER A 42 -30.80 -6.06 2.74
N THR A 43 -29.95 -7.00 3.12
CA THR A 43 -29.94 -7.54 4.49
C THR A 43 -29.84 -6.37 5.48
N PRO A 44 -30.78 -6.22 6.42
CA PRO A 44 -30.77 -5.08 7.34
C PRO A 44 -29.43 -4.98 8.06
N LEU A 45 -28.88 -3.76 8.18
CA LEU A 45 -27.60 -3.53 8.86
C LEU A 45 -27.58 -4.09 10.30
N SER A 46 -28.74 -4.07 10.97
CA SER A 46 -28.93 -4.69 12.29
C SER A 46 -28.70 -6.20 12.28
N LEU A 47 -29.17 -6.89 11.23
CA LEU A 47 -28.97 -8.32 11.04
C LEU A 47 -27.52 -8.65 10.69
N LEU A 48 -26.87 -7.84 9.84
CA LEU A 48 -25.44 -7.97 9.54
C LEU A 48 -24.59 -7.83 10.81
N THR A 49 -24.86 -6.79 11.60
CA THR A 49 -24.15 -6.54 12.86
C THR A 49 -24.35 -7.69 13.84
N ALA A 50 -25.58 -8.22 13.95
CA ALA A 50 -25.88 -9.37 14.81
C ALA A 50 -25.14 -10.64 14.35
N ARG A 51 -25.06 -10.89 13.03
CA ARG A 51 -24.29 -12.01 12.46
C ARG A 51 -22.81 -11.90 12.79
N VAL A 52 -22.20 -10.72 12.56
CA VAL A 52 -20.79 -10.46 12.85
C VAL A 52 -20.49 -10.62 14.35
N ALA A 53 -21.33 -10.07 15.23
CA ALA A 53 -21.18 -10.21 16.67
C ALA A 53 -21.29 -11.67 17.12
N LEU A 54 -22.27 -12.41 16.59
CA LEU A 54 -22.43 -13.83 16.88
C LEU A 54 -21.25 -14.66 16.39
N GLY A 55 -20.80 -14.42 15.15
CA GLY A 55 -19.64 -15.05 14.55
C GLY A 55 -18.39 -14.82 15.39
N THR A 56 -18.09 -13.56 15.72
CA THR A 56 -16.95 -13.19 16.58
C THR A 56 -17.00 -13.93 17.92
N ARG A 57 -18.17 -13.97 18.58
CA ARG A 57 -18.35 -14.71 19.84
C ARG A 57 -18.12 -16.21 19.68
N LYS A 58 -18.59 -16.81 18.58
CA LYS A 58 -18.42 -18.24 18.29
C LYS A 58 -16.96 -18.59 17.97
N LEU A 59 -16.22 -17.67 17.35
CA LEU A 59 -14.80 -17.82 17.02
C LEU A 59 -13.89 -17.69 18.25
N ALA A 60 -14.28 -16.88 19.24
CA ALA A 60 -13.43 -16.55 20.37
C ALA A 60 -12.89 -17.77 21.13
N VAL A 61 -13.74 -18.76 21.44
CA VAL A 61 -13.33 -19.95 22.21
C VAL A 61 -12.37 -20.84 21.41
N PRO A 62 -12.70 -21.31 20.18
CA PRO A 62 -11.77 -22.11 19.38
C PRO A 62 -10.42 -21.42 19.15
N LEU A 63 -10.42 -20.09 18.95
CA LEU A 63 -9.20 -19.34 18.72
C LEU A 63 -8.31 -19.26 19.97
N LEU A 64 -8.91 -19.04 21.15
CA LEU A 64 -8.18 -19.04 22.42
C LEU A 64 -7.63 -20.43 22.77
N GLU A 65 -8.38 -21.49 22.48
CA GLU A 65 -7.91 -22.87 22.63
C GLU A 65 -6.73 -23.18 21.70
N ALA A 66 -6.80 -22.74 20.44
CA ALA A 66 -5.69 -22.88 19.50
C ALA A 66 -4.45 -22.10 19.95
N ILE A 67 -4.61 -20.90 20.51
CA ILE A 67 -3.52 -20.08 21.06
C ILE A 67 -2.87 -20.80 22.25
N ASP A 68 -3.68 -21.36 23.15
CA ASP A 68 -3.19 -22.08 24.31
C ASP A 68 -2.48 -23.38 23.92
N ALA A 69 -3.00 -24.10 22.93
CA ALA A 69 -2.38 -25.31 22.39
C ALA A 69 -0.97 -25.07 21.81
N GLN A 70 -0.67 -23.85 21.35
CA GLN A 70 0.66 -23.44 20.90
C GLN A 70 1.51 -22.78 22.00
N GLY A 71 1.01 -22.69 23.24
CA GLY A 71 1.71 -22.05 24.36
C GLY A 71 1.81 -20.53 24.24
N LEU A 72 0.99 -19.90 23.39
CA LEU A 72 1.03 -18.45 23.10
C LEU A 72 0.12 -17.63 24.02
N ARG A 73 -0.48 -18.27 25.04
CA ARG A 73 -1.50 -17.64 25.88
C ARG A 73 -1.00 -16.41 26.64
N TRP A 74 0.20 -16.52 27.23
CA TRP A 74 0.83 -15.39 27.92
C TRP A 74 1.06 -14.20 26.98
N LEU A 75 1.56 -14.45 25.76
CA LEU A 75 1.80 -13.40 24.76
C LEU A 75 0.49 -12.69 24.38
N ASN A 76 -0.59 -13.45 24.19
CA ASN A 76 -1.91 -12.89 23.88
C ASN A 76 -2.45 -12.02 25.01
N ASP A 77 -2.42 -12.53 26.25
CA ASP A 77 -3.13 -11.92 27.38
C ASP A 77 -2.35 -10.76 28.01
N GLU A 78 -1.01 -10.88 28.09
CA GLU A 78 -0.16 -9.89 28.77
C GLU A 78 0.46 -8.86 27.82
N LEU A 79 0.55 -9.15 26.50
CA LEU A 79 1.16 -8.24 25.53
C LEU A 79 0.17 -7.75 24.47
N GLU A 80 -0.36 -8.65 23.64
CA GLU A 80 -1.16 -8.25 22.46
C GLU A 80 -2.49 -7.59 22.85
N THR A 81 -3.25 -8.21 23.74
CA THR A 81 -4.59 -7.70 24.14
C THR A 81 -4.49 -6.34 24.86
N PRO A 82 -3.55 -6.13 25.81
CA PRO A 82 -3.34 -4.81 26.42
C PRO A 82 -2.86 -3.75 25.41
N LEU A 83 -2.03 -4.14 24.44
CA LEU A 83 -1.49 -3.23 23.43
C LEU A 83 -2.60 -2.59 22.58
N VAL A 84 -3.70 -3.30 22.31
CA VAL A 84 -4.88 -2.74 21.60
C VAL A 84 -5.36 -1.45 22.25
N ARG A 85 -5.43 -1.39 23.59
CA ARG A 85 -5.89 -0.20 24.32
C ARG A 85 -4.87 0.94 24.25
N VAL A 86 -3.58 0.62 24.24
CA VAL A 86 -2.51 1.60 24.13
C VAL A 86 -2.54 2.24 22.74
N LEU A 87 -2.64 1.44 21.68
CA LEU A 87 -2.74 1.91 20.30
C LEU A 87 -3.99 2.77 20.10
N ALA A 88 -5.16 2.31 20.56
CA ALA A 88 -6.39 3.10 20.48
C ALA A 88 -6.25 4.48 21.15
N LYS A 89 -5.56 4.56 22.30
CA LYS A 89 -5.29 5.84 22.97
C LYS A 89 -4.30 6.71 22.20
N MET A 90 -3.25 6.12 21.63
CA MET A 90 -2.27 6.87 20.82
C MET A 90 -2.92 7.44 19.55
N GLU A 91 -3.78 6.66 18.90
CA GLU A 91 -4.53 7.07 17.72
C GLU A 91 -5.53 8.19 18.04
N ASP A 92 -6.27 8.09 19.15
CA ASP A 92 -7.23 9.11 19.60
C ASP A 92 -6.55 10.44 19.95
N VAL A 93 -5.38 10.39 20.60
CA VAL A 93 -4.58 11.59 20.91
C VAL A 93 -3.98 12.21 19.65
N GLY A 94 -3.52 11.37 18.72
CA GLY A 94 -2.86 11.80 17.50
C GLY A 94 -1.49 12.47 17.72
N VAL A 95 -0.98 13.09 16.66
CA VAL A 95 0.29 13.83 16.67
C VAL A 95 0.06 15.22 16.11
N ARG A 96 0.42 16.25 16.87
CA ARG A 96 0.32 17.64 16.41
C ARG A 96 1.37 17.90 15.32
N VAL A 97 0.92 18.44 14.20
CA VAL A 97 1.77 18.86 13.08
C VAL A 97 1.63 20.36 12.83
N ASP A 98 2.69 20.97 12.33
CA ASP A 98 2.69 22.36 11.86
C ASP A 98 2.31 22.38 10.37
N THR A 99 1.08 22.81 10.09
CA THR A 99 0.54 22.85 8.72
C THR A 99 1.24 23.87 7.83
N GLU A 100 1.79 24.95 8.40
CA GLU A 100 2.50 25.98 7.62
C GLU A 100 3.87 25.46 7.17
N VAL A 101 4.55 24.69 8.02
CA VAL A 101 5.80 24.00 7.63
C VAL A 101 5.53 22.96 6.56
N LEU A 102 4.48 22.14 6.71
CA LEU A 102 4.13 21.12 5.71
C LEU A 102 3.73 21.75 4.37
N THR A 103 2.97 22.84 4.38
CA THR A 103 2.58 23.55 3.15
C THR A 103 3.80 24.11 2.44
N ARG A 104 4.71 24.78 3.17
CA ARG A 104 5.98 25.27 2.59
C ARG A 104 6.85 24.15 2.05
N LEU A 105 6.90 23.01 2.74
CA LEU A 105 7.63 21.84 2.27
C LEU A 105 7.04 21.30 0.96
N LYS A 106 5.72 21.13 0.90
CA LYS A 106 5.00 20.71 -0.30
C LYS A 106 5.26 21.67 -1.47
N ASP A 107 5.14 22.97 -1.25
CA ASP A 107 5.31 23.97 -2.30
C ASP A 107 6.76 23.94 -2.82
N ARG A 108 7.76 23.86 -1.93
CA ARG A 108 9.17 23.71 -2.31
C ARG A 108 9.42 22.44 -3.13
N LEU A 109 8.94 21.28 -2.68
CA LEU A 109 9.09 20.02 -3.40
C LEU A 109 8.35 20.01 -4.73
N THR A 110 7.22 20.72 -4.82
CA THR A 110 6.47 20.86 -6.07
C THR A 110 7.25 21.69 -7.08
N THR A 111 7.79 22.84 -6.66
CA THR A 111 8.65 23.68 -7.52
C THR A 111 9.88 22.90 -7.98
N GLU A 112 10.59 22.25 -7.07
CA GLU A 112 11.80 21.47 -7.39
C GLU A 112 11.50 20.31 -8.35
N ALA A 113 10.36 19.63 -8.19
CA ALA A 113 9.93 18.56 -9.10
C ALA A 113 9.62 19.09 -10.51
N GLU A 114 8.97 20.25 -10.63
CA GLU A 114 8.69 20.86 -11.94
C GLU A 114 9.96 21.36 -12.62
N GLU A 115 10.87 22.00 -11.89
CA GLU A 115 12.19 22.43 -12.41
C GLU A 115 12.98 21.24 -12.95
N LEU A 116 13.03 20.13 -12.19
CA LEU A 116 13.71 18.91 -12.63
C LEU A 116 13.01 18.26 -13.82
N ARG A 117 11.67 18.28 -13.87
CA ARG A 117 10.91 17.76 -15.01
C ARG A 117 11.18 18.56 -16.28
N GLU A 118 11.26 19.90 -16.18
CA GLU A 118 11.63 20.77 -17.29
C GLU A 118 13.06 20.48 -17.75
N ALA A 119 14.01 20.32 -16.83
CA ALA A 119 15.39 19.95 -17.15
C ALA A 119 15.49 18.58 -17.86
N ILE A 120 14.78 17.56 -17.36
CA ILE A 120 14.72 16.23 -18.00
C ILE A 120 14.14 16.32 -19.41
N THR A 121 13.08 17.11 -19.57
CA THR A 121 12.42 17.31 -20.87
C THR A 121 13.33 18.05 -21.85
N ALA A 122 14.08 19.04 -21.38
CA ALA A 122 15.06 19.76 -22.18
C ALA A 122 16.22 18.85 -22.62
N ASP A 123 16.73 18.02 -21.70
CA ASP A 123 17.79 17.05 -21.99
C ASP A 123 17.34 15.97 -22.98
N ALA A 124 16.06 15.58 -22.95
CA ALA A 124 15.46 14.63 -23.89
C ALA A 124 15.16 15.26 -25.27
N GLY A 125 15.05 16.59 -25.35
CA GLY A 125 14.73 17.32 -26.58
C GLY A 125 13.25 17.34 -26.95
N HIS A 126 12.37 16.66 -26.21
CA HIS A 126 10.92 16.70 -26.41
C HIS A 126 10.15 16.40 -25.11
N PRO A 127 8.90 16.88 -24.98
CA PRO A 127 8.05 16.56 -23.83
C PRO A 127 7.65 15.08 -23.81
N PHE A 128 7.75 14.47 -22.63
CA PHE A 128 7.24 13.12 -22.34
C PHE A 128 6.82 13.01 -20.88
N ASN A 129 6.17 11.90 -20.51
CA ASN A 129 5.80 11.61 -19.14
C ASN A 129 6.99 10.99 -18.38
N VAL A 130 7.66 11.80 -17.56
CA VAL A 130 8.80 11.42 -16.70
C VAL A 130 8.46 10.28 -15.72
N ASN A 131 7.18 10.13 -15.36
CA ASN A 131 6.70 9.04 -14.50
C ASN A 131 6.48 7.72 -15.25
N SER A 132 6.46 7.74 -16.58
CA SER A 132 6.32 6.53 -17.40
C SER A 132 7.68 5.85 -17.58
N THR A 133 7.87 4.71 -16.91
CA THR A 133 9.09 3.90 -17.07
C THR A 133 9.32 3.44 -18.51
N LYS A 134 8.25 3.32 -19.30
CA LYS A 134 8.33 2.96 -20.73
C LYS A 134 8.89 4.11 -21.56
N GLN A 135 8.31 5.30 -21.46
CA GLN A 135 8.79 6.46 -22.21
C GLN A 135 10.21 6.87 -21.77
N MET A 136 10.49 6.80 -20.46
CA MET A 136 11.84 7.02 -19.93
C MET A 136 12.87 6.08 -20.56
N ARG A 137 12.50 4.81 -20.74
CA ARG A 137 13.39 3.81 -21.35
C ARG A 137 13.65 4.12 -22.82
N GLU A 138 12.60 4.47 -23.57
CA GLU A 138 12.69 4.85 -24.98
C GLU A 138 13.65 6.04 -25.14
N VAL A 139 13.46 7.10 -24.36
CA VAL A 139 14.34 8.29 -24.36
C VAL A 139 15.80 7.92 -24.02
N LEU A 140 16.03 7.19 -22.92
CA LEU A 140 17.40 6.93 -22.45
C LEU A 140 18.20 6.00 -23.38
N PHE A 141 17.58 4.94 -23.90
CA PHE A 141 18.30 3.87 -24.57
C PHE A 141 18.08 3.85 -26.08
N ASP A 142 16.91 4.25 -26.57
CA ASP A 142 16.60 4.24 -28.00
C ASP A 142 16.96 5.58 -28.65
N GLU A 143 16.68 6.70 -27.98
CA GLU A 143 16.93 8.05 -28.52
C GLU A 143 18.32 8.60 -28.16
N LEU A 144 18.68 8.61 -26.88
CA LEU A 144 19.99 9.08 -26.41
C LEU A 144 21.10 8.04 -26.56
N GLY A 145 20.75 6.79 -26.83
CA GLY A 145 21.71 5.71 -27.11
C GLY A 145 22.61 5.34 -25.94
N LEU A 146 22.19 5.59 -24.69
CA LEU A 146 22.97 5.22 -23.51
C LEU A 146 23.08 3.69 -23.38
N THR A 147 24.14 3.21 -22.74
CA THR A 147 24.35 1.75 -22.64
C THR A 147 23.57 1.17 -21.46
N PRO A 148 22.59 0.28 -21.68
CA PRO A 148 21.80 -0.28 -20.59
C PRO A 148 22.61 -1.25 -19.73
N GLN A 149 22.60 -1.02 -18.41
CA GLN A 149 23.36 -1.82 -17.45
C GLN A 149 22.65 -3.13 -17.02
N LYS A 150 21.31 -3.19 -17.13
CA LYS A 150 20.50 -4.32 -16.66
C LYS A 150 19.24 -4.50 -17.49
N LYS A 151 18.88 -5.75 -17.81
CA LYS A 151 17.65 -6.10 -18.53
C LYS A 151 16.65 -6.80 -17.62
N THR A 152 15.38 -6.48 -17.77
CA THR A 152 14.24 -7.10 -17.07
C THR A 152 13.32 -7.79 -18.09
N LYS A 153 12.30 -8.52 -17.61
CA LYS A 153 11.34 -9.24 -18.48
C LYS A 153 10.61 -8.32 -19.47
N THR A 154 10.43 -7.04 -19.12
CA THR A 154 9.66 -6.07 -19.92
C THR A 154 10.54 -5.03 -20.63
N GLY A 155 11.87 -5.15 -20.57
CA GLY A 155 12.83 -4.24 -21.21
C GLY A 155 13.98 -3.83 -20.28
N TYR A 156 14.76 -2.80 -20.65
CA TYR A 156 15.89 -2.33 -19.83
C TYR A 156 15.41 -1.72 -18.50
N SER A 157 16.19 -1.93 -17.44
CA SER A 157 15.87 -1.37 -16.13
C SER A 157 16.18 0.12 -16.13
N THR A 158 15.24 0.91 -15.63
CA THR A 158 15.44 2.31 -15.29
C THR A 158 15.32 2.49 -13.78
N ASP A 159 15.58 1.46 -12.96
CA ASP A 159 15.55 1.59 -11.49
C ASP A 159 16.69 2.48 -10.97
N ALA A 160 16.56 2.99 -9.74
CA ALA A 160 17.56 3.90 -9.16
C ALA A 160 18.96 3.28 -9.15
N GLN A 161 19.10 2.03 -8.69
CA GLN A 161 20.40 1.34 -8.65
C GLN A 161 21.07 1.20 -10.02
N THR A 162 20.29 1.06 -11.09
CA THR A 162 20.79 0.95 -12.47
C THR A 162 21.22 2.33 -12.96
N LEU A 163 20.40 3.36 -12.74
CA LEU A 163 20.70 4.74 -13.12
C LEU A 163 21.90 5.31 -12.35
N GLU A 164 22.07 4.96 -11.06
CA GLU A 164 23.21 5.37 -10.25
C GLU A 164 24.56 4.96 -10.85
N LYS A 165 24.60 3.80 -11.53
CA LYS A 165 25.81 3.29 -12.20
C LYS A 165 26.11 4.03 -13.50
N MET A 166 25.13 4.75 -14.04
CA MET A 166 25.22 5.53 -15.28
C MET A 166 25.43 7.02 -14.99
N LYS A 167 25.65 7.41 -13.72
CA LYS A 167 25.93 8.80 -13.36
C LYS A 167 27.15 9.31 -14.12
N GLY A 168 27.04 10.54 -14.63
CA GLY A 168 28.07 11.16 -15.45
C GLY A 168 28.09 10.73 -16.93
N GLU A 169 27.28 9.75 -17.35
CA GLU A 169 27.13 9.44 -18.79
C GLU A 169 26.33 10.54 -19.53
N HIS A 170 25.30 11.10 -18.89
CA HIS A 170 24.50 12.20 -19.42
C HIS A 170 23.80 12.98 -18.28
N PRO A 171 23.66 14.32 -18.38
CA PRO A 171 22.99 15.14 -17.35
C PRO A 171 21.58 14.66 -16.98
N ILE A 172 20.84 14.14 -17.96
CA ILE A 172 19.49 13.59 -17.77
C ILE A 172 19.44 12.53 -16.65
N ILE A 173 20.50 11.73 -16.47
CA ILE A 173 20.54 10.68 -15.45
C ILE A 173 20.52 11.29 -14.06
N ASP A 174 21.32 12.33 -13.83
CA ASP A 174 21.38 13.02 -12.55
C ASP A 174 20.05 13.74 -12.26
N HIS A 175 19.46 14.38 -13.27
CA HIS A 175 18.13 15.01 -13.14
C HIS A 175 17.02 13.99 -12.84
N ILE A 176 17.01 12.82 -13.49
CA ILE A 176 16.02 11.76 -13.23
C ILE A 176 16.14 11.22 -11.80
N LEU A 177 17.37 11.02 -11.33
CA LEU A 177 17.62 10.52 -9.98
C LEU A 177 17.13 11.52 -8.93
N ALA A 178 17.50 12.79 -9.09
CA ALA A 178 17.01 13.87 -8.23
C ALA A 178 15.47 13.98 -8.29
N TYR A 179 14.88 13.95 -9.49
CA TYR A 179 13.43 14.05 -9.68
C TYR A 179 12.69 12.96 -8.90
N ARG A 180 13.16 11.71 -8.96
CA ARG A 180 12.52 10.59 -8.26
C ARG A 180 12.66 10.67 -6.75
N GLU A 181 13.76 11.19 -6.25
CA GLU A 181 13.93 11.44 -4.83
C GLU A 181 12.93 12.49 -4.34
N VAL A 182 12.86 13.64 -5.04
CA VAL A 182 11.91 14.72 -4.75
C VAL A 182 10.47 14.24 -4.88
N GLU A 183 10.13 13.51 -5.94
CA GLU A 183 8.78 12.99 -6.19
C GLU A 183 8.35 12.00 -5.09
N LYS A 184 9.26 11.14 -4.62
CA LYS A 184 8.98 10.21 -3.51
C LYS A 184 8.71 10.95 -2.20
N LEU A 185 9.49 12.00 -1.93
CA LEU A 185 9.26 12.84 -0.76
C LEU A 185 7.93 13.59 -0.89
N ARG A 186 7.63 14.13 -2.07
CA ARG A 186 6.39 14.84 -2.38
C ARG A 186 5.16 13.94 -2.27
N SER A 187 5.21 12.70 -2.75
CA SER A 187 4.08 11.77 -2.67
C SER A 187 3.79 11.28 -1.24
N THR A 188 4.80 11.31 -0.37
CA THR A 188 4.71 10.80 1.01
C THR A 188 4.41 11.91 2.01
N TYR A 189 4.96 13.11 1.80
CA TYR A 189 4.91 14.22 2.76
C TYR A 189 4.27 15.51 2.20
N GLY A 190 3.97 15.55 0.91
CA GLY A 190 3.30 16.67 0.24
C GLY A 190 1.79 16.61 0.30
#